data_AF-A0A2N9NTV7-F1
#
_entry.id   AF-A0A2N9NTV7-F1
#
_cell.length_a   1.000
_cell.length_b   1.000
_cell.length_c   1.000
_cell.angle_alpha   90.00
_cell.angle_beta   90.00
_cell.angle_gamma   90.00
#
_symmetry.space_group_name_H-M   'P 1'
#
loop_
_entity.id
_entity.type
_entity.pdbx_description
1 polymer ?
#
loop_
_entity_poly.entity_id
_entity_poly.type
_entity_poly.pdbx_seq_one_letter_code
_entity_poly.pdbx_strand_id
1 'polypeptide(L)'
;MKANGIIDLACTHSVAETADRLETVLKAKGIKVFSRIDQAAEAKAAGLTMRPMVLLIFGDPKAGTPLMNRYPSLAMDLPLKALVWESADG
;
A
#
# COMPACT_ATOMS: atom_id res chain seq x y z
N MET A 1 -2.04 16.16 -7.96
CA MET A 1 -1.16 15.90 -9.13
C MET A 1 -1.30 14.43 -9.47
N LYS A 2 -1.56 14.05 -10.74
CA LYS A 2 -1.46 12.64 -11.14
C LYS A 2 0.02 12.27 -11.16
N ALA A 3 0.41 11.31 -10.33
CA ALA A 3 1.77 10.78 -10.36
C ALA A 3 1.90 9.81 -11.54
N ASN A 4 2.97 9.96 -12.33
CA ASN A 4 3.27 9.00 -13.38
C ASN A 4 3.57 7.64 -12.76
N GLY A 5 2.96 6.58 -13.29
CA GLY A 5 3.13 5.21 -12.78
C GLY A 5 2.20 4.82 -11.62
N ILE A 6 1.26 5.69 -11.24
CA ILE A 6 0.22 5.39 -10.24
C ILE A 6 -1.15 5.38 -10.93
N ILE A 7 -1.97 4.38 -10.58
CA ILE A 7 -3.37 4.29 -11.00
C ILE A 7 -4.25 4.54 -9.77
N ASP A 8 -5.11 5.55 -9.88
CA ASP A 8 -6.08 5.89 -8.84
C ASP A 8 -7.43 5.26 -9.17
N LEU A 9 -8.06 4.61 -8.19
CA LEU A 9 -9.38 3.99 -8.31
C LEU A 9 -10.29 4.56 -7.22
N ALA A 10 -11.48 5.02 -7.60
CA ALA A 10 -12.48 5.46 -6.64
C ALA A 10 -13.09 4.27 -5.89
N CYS A 11 -13.38 4.46 -4.61
CA CYS A 11 -13.99 3.46 -3.73
C CYS A 11 -15.08 4.12 -2.88
N THR A 12 -16.17 3.41 -2.60
CA THR A 12 -17.27 3.86 -1.74
C THR A 12 -17.10 3.42 -0.28
N HIS A 13 -16.09 2.62 0.01
CA HIS A 13 -15.80 2.08 1.34
C HIS A 13 -14.82 2.98 2.09
N SER A 14 -14.86 2.93 3.43
CA SER A 14 -13.86 3.63 4.25
C SER A 14 -12.44 3.15 3.94
N VAL A 15 -11.43 3.95 4.30
CA VAL A 15 -10.02 3.58 4.15
C VAL A 15 -9.70 2.26 4.87
N ALA A 16 -10.19 2.10 6.10
CA ALA A 16 -9.98 0.88 6.89
C ALA A 16 -10.60 -0.35 6.20
N GLU A 17 -11.86 -0.26 5.79
CA GLU A 17 -12.56 -1.37 5.13
C GLU A 17 -11.89 -1.73 3.80
N THR A 18 -11.52 -0.73 2.99
CA THR A 18 -10.85 -0.95 1.71
C THR A 18 -9.51 -1.65 1.89
N ALA A 19 -8.71 -1.21 2.87
CA ALA A 19 -7.43 -1.83 3.20
C ALA A 19 -7.60 -3.28 3.69
N ASP A 20 -8.59 -3.55 4.55
CA ASP A 20 -8.89 -4.91 5.05
C ASP A 20 -9.30 -5.86 3.93
N ARG A 21 -10.14 -5.38 3.00
CA ARG A 21 -10.59 -6.17 1.85
C ARG A 21 -9.44 -6.47 0.89
N LEU A 22 -8.60 -5.47 0.60
CA LEU A 22 -7.43 -5.67 -0.25
C LEU A 22 -6.46 -6.68 0.39
N GLU A 23 -6.14 -6.51 1.67
CA GLU A 23 -5.29 -7.44 2.42
C GLU A 23 -5.86 -8.87 2.43
N THR A 24 -7.18 -9.02 2.60
CA THR A 24 -7.87 -10.32 2.52
C THR A 24 -7.68 -10.98 1.16
N VAL A 25 -7.88 -10.23 0.06
CA VAL A 25 -7.70 -10.75 -1.31
C VAL A 25 -6.25 -11.12 -1.58
N LEU A 26 -5.28 -10.31 -1.12
CA LEU A 26 -3.85 -10.60 -1.25
C LEU A 26 -3.49 -11.91 -0.54
N LYS A 27 -3.93 -12.07 0.72
CA LYS A 27 -3.71 -13.29 1.52
C LYS A 27 -4.34 -14.52 0.88
N ALA A 28 -5.58 -14.41 0.39
CA ALA A 28 -6.27 -15.51 -0.31
C ALA A 28 -5.54 -15.96 -1.59
N LYS A 29 -4.82 -15.04 -2.25
CA LYS A 29 -3.98 -15.33 -3.41
C LYS A 29 -2.56 -15.82 -3.07
N GLY A 30 -2.24 -15.99 -1.78
CA GLY A 30 -0.90 -16.38 -1.32
C GLY A 30 0.15 -15.27 -1.46
N ILE A 31 -0.28 -14.01 -1.67
CA ILE A 31 0.61 -12.86 -1.74
C ILE A 31 0.89 -12.38 -0.32
N LYS A 32 2.18 -12.22 0.02
CA LYS A 32 2.59 -11.78 1.35
C LYS A 32 2.33 -10.29 1.52
N VAL A 33 1.66 -9.90 2.60
CA VAL A 33 1.67 -8.52 3.11
C VAL A 33 2.85 -8.38 4.06
N PHE A 34 3.84 -7.58 3.68
CA PHE A 34 5.04 -7.31 4.48
C PHE A 34 4.77 -6.27 5.56
N SER A 35 3.98 -5.26 5.24
CA SER A 35 3.63 -4.21 6.18
C SER A 35 2.28 -3.58 5.84
N ARG A 36 1.61 -3.13 6.89
CA ARG A 36 0.45 -2.25 6.83
C ARG A 36 0.75 -1.09 7.74
N ILE A 37 0.81 0.11 7.16
CA ILE A 37 1.18 1.33 7.88
C ILE A 37 -0.02 2.27 7.88
N ASP A 38 -0.54 2.57 9.07
CA ASP A 38 -1.55 3.60 9.26
C ASP A 38 -0.86 4.96 9.40
N GLN A 39 -0.78 5.68 8.28
CA GLN A 39 -0.08 6.97 8.23
C GLN A 39 -0.80 8.03 9.07
N ALA A 40 -2.11 7.92 9.22
CA ALA A 40 -2.89 8.85 10.05
C ALA A 40 -2.60 8.63 11.54
N ALA A 41 -2.44 7.37 11.96
CA ALA A 41 -2.01 7.04 13.31
C ALA A 41 -0.58 7.52 13.60
N GLU A 42 0.36 7.32 12.67
CA GLU A 42 1.75 7.83 12.81
C GLU A 42 1.79 9.36 12.89
N ALA A 43 1.02 10.05 12.04
CA ALA A 43 0.89 11.50 12.10
C ALA A 43 0.35 11.96 13.46
N LYS A 44 -0.70 11.30 13.97
CA LYS A 44 -1.27 11.60 15.29
C LYS A 44 -0.25 11.39 16.41
N ALA A 45 0.54 10.31 16.36
CA ALA A 45 1.60 10.05 17.34
C ALA A 45 2.68 11.15 17.34
N ALA A 46 2.91 11.79 16.18
CA ALA A 46 3.78 12.95 16.03
C ALA A 46 3.12 14.31 16.33
N GLY A 47 1.88 14.34 16.83
CA GLY A 47 1.13 15.57 17.11
C GLY A 47 0.61 16.30 15.88
N LEU A 48 0.56 15.61 14.73
CA LEU A 48 0.05 16.12 13.45
C LEU A 48 -1.35 15.58 13.16
N THR A 49 -2.03 16.20 12.20
CA THR A 49 -3.31 15.71 11.68
C THR A 49 -3.15 15.28 10.23
N MET A 50 -3.81 14.18 9.87
CA MET A 50 -3.83 13.65 8.53
C MET A 50 -5.20 12.97 8.31
N ARG A 51 -5.75 13.11 7.10
CA ARG A 51 -6.92 12.31 6.70
C ARG A 51 -6.57 10.81 6.77
N PRO A 52 -7.55 9.91 6.99
CA PRO A 52 -7.33 8.47 6.93
C PRO A 52 -6.49 8.06 5.73
N MET A 53 -5.39 7.36 6.00
CA MET A 53 -4.42 6.95 4.98
C MET A 53 -3.68 5.71 5.45
N VAL A 54 -3.77 4.63 4.67
CA VAL A 54 -3.12 3.34 4.95
C VAL A 54 -2.28 2.93 3.75
N LEU A 55 -1.02 2.59 4.00
CA LEU A 55 -0.10 2.01 3.02
C LEU A 55 0.02 0.51 3.25
N LEU A 56 -0.31 -0.29 2.23
CA LEU A 56 -0.02 -1.72 2.19
C LEU A 56 1.23 -1.97 1.36
N ILE A 57 2.18 -2.71 1.92
CA ILE A 57 3.42 -3.15 1.27
C ILE A 57 3.36 -4.67 1.13
N PHE A 58 3.36 -5.18 -0.10
CA PHE A 58 3.07 -6.59 -0.38
C PHE A 58 3.80 -7.13 -1.62
N GLY A 59 3.92 -8.44 -1.73
CA GLY A 59 4.53 -9.08 -2.90
C GLY A 59 4.77 -10.58 -2.74
N ASP A 60 5.35 -11.18 -3.77
CA ASP A 60 5.76 -12.58 -3.77
C ASP A 60 7.29 -12.66 -3.90
N PRO A 61 8.02 -13.09 -2.85
CA PRO A 61 9.47 -13.30 -2.92
C PRO A 61 9.90 -14.26 -4.04
N LYS A 62 9.07 -15.25 -4.41
CA LYS A 62 9.40 -16.20 -5.49
C LYS A 62 9.45 -15.51 -6.84
N ALA A 63 8.58 -14.52 -7.06
CA ALA A 63 8.57 -13.71 -8.28
C ALA A 63 9.61 -12.58 -8.24
N GLY A 64 9.77 -11.90 -7.09
CA GLY A 64 10.60 -10.70 -6.97
C GLY A 64 12.10 -10.97 -6.85
N THR A 65 12.51 -11.98 -6.07
CA THR A 65 13.94 -12.23 -5.76
C THR A 65 14.79 -12.47 -7.01
N PRO A 66 14.36 -13.27 -8.01
CA PRO A 66 15.15 -13.45 -9.23
C PRO A 66 15.41 -12.14 -9.99
N LEU A 67 14.43 -11.22 -9.98
CA LEU A 67 14.58 -9.91 -10.60
C LEU A 67 15.58 -9.04 -9.83
N MET A 68 15.53 -9.05 -8.50
CA MET A 68 16.48 -8.33 -7.65
C MET A 68 17.90 -8.89 -7.78
N ASN A 69 18.07 -10.21 -7.88
CA ASN A 69 19.38 -10.81 -8.11
C ASN A 69 19.99 -10.36 -9.44
N ARG A 70 19.17 -10.21 -10.49
CA ARG A 70 19.60 -9.73 -11.80
C ARG A 70 19.81 -8.22 -11.83
N TYR A 71 18.94 -7.47 -11.16
CA TYR A 71 18.92 -6.01 -11.12
C TYR A 71 18.71 -5.54 -9.67
N PRO A 72 19.80 -5.42 -8.87
CA PRO A 72 19.69 -5.11 -7.45
C PRO A 72 18.94 -3.81 -7.12
N SER A 73 18.99 -2.81 -8.00
CA SER A 73 18.26 -1.56 -7.85
C SER A 73 16.74 -1.74 -7.75
N LEU A 74 16.18 -2.84 -8.29
CA LEU A 74 14.76 -3.15 -8.17
C LEU A 74 14.31 -3.41 -6.73
N ALA A 75 15.24 -3.65 -5.80
CA ALA A 75 14.93 -3.75 -4.37
C ALA A 75 14.51 -2.41 -3.74
N MET A 76 14.69 -1.26 -4.41
CA MET A 76 14.12 0.02 -3.97
C MET A 76 12.64 0.12 -4.29
N ASP A 77 12.24 -0.38 -5.46
CA ASP A 77 10.86 -0.29 -5.96
C ASP A 77 9.98 -1.43 -5.44
N LEU A 78 10.54 -2.64 -5.35
CA LEU A 78 9.90 -3.82 -4.77
C LEU A 78 10.14 -3.89 -3.26
N PRO A 79 9.19 -4.42 -2.47
CA PRO A 79 7.88 -4.95 -2.84
C PRO A 79 6.88 -3.88 -3.33
N LEU A 80 5.79 -4.35 -3.95
CA LEU A 80 4.70 -3.51 -4.46
C LEU A 80 4.00 -2.77 -3.31
N LYS A 81 3.37 -1.65 -3.67
CA LYS A 81 2.73 -0.73 -2.73
C LYS A 81 1.32 -0.40 -3.22
N ALA A 82 0.36 -0.36 -2.30
CA ALA A 82 -0.97 0.21 -2.54
C ALA A 82 -1.27 1.20 -1.42
N LEU A 83 -1.63 2.42 -1.81
CA LEU A 83 -2.09 3.45 -0.88
C LEU A 83 -3.61 3.49 -0.92
N VAL A 84 -4.23 3.49 0.24
CA VAL A 84 -5.66 3.71 0.42
C VAL A 84 -5.81 4.98 1.23
N TRP A 85 -6.54 5.97 0.73
CA TRP A 85 -6.66 7.26 1.40
C TRP A 85 -8.05 7.87 1.19
N GLU A 86 -8.45 8.73 2.12
CA GLU A 86 -9.64 9.56 1.98
C GLU A 86 -9.29 10.81 1.17
N SER A 87 -10.11 11.08 0.16
CA SER A 87 -9.92 12.20 -0.75
C SER A 87 -10.28 13.53 -0.05
N ALA A 88 -10.11 14.66 -0.74
CA ALA A 88 -10.56 15.94 -0.19
C ALA A 88 -12.10 16.04 -0.15
N ASP A 89 -12.78 15.26 -0.99
CA ASP A 89 -14.23 15.32 -1.18
C ASP A 89 -14.98 14.24 -0.38
N GLY A 90 -14.25 13.48 0.45
CA GLY A 90 -14.70 12.23 1.07
C GLY A 90 -14.32 11.04 0.21
#